data_AF-A0A3D5QDB2-F1
#
_entry.id   AF-A0A3D5QDB2-F1
#
_cell.length_a   1.000
_cell.length_b   1.000
_cell.length_c   1.000
_cell.angle_alpha   90.00
_cell.angle_beta   90.00
_cell.angle_gamma   90.00
#
_symmetry.space_group_name_H-M   'P 1'
#
loop_
_entity.id
_entity.type
_entity.pdbx_description
1 polymer ?
#
loop_
_entity_poly.entity_id
_entity_poly.type
_entity_poly.pdbx_seq_one_letter_code
_entity_poly.pdbx_strand_id
1 'polypeptide(L)'
;MSEIKTYEEYIQLVEEIIEHDKRYYVFNNPVISDYEYDQLYKKLEKTEKEHPDWTVDYSPTQRVGHKVESGLAVKSHEVRMLSL
;
A
#
# COMPACT_ATOMS: atom_id res chain seq x y z
N MET A 1 4.39 -9.08 -18.62
CA MET A 1 4.36 -8.06 -17.55
C MET A 1 4.67 -6.73 -18.22
N SER A 2 3.65 -5.91 -18.44
CA SER A 2 3.78 -4.61 -19.13
C SER A 2 4.64 -3.68 -18.28
N GLU A 3 5.87 -3.40 -18.73
CA GLU A 3 6.72 -2.35 -18.18
C GLU A 3 5.99 -1.01 -18.31
N ILE A 4 5.86 -0.29 -17.19
CA ILE A 4 5.36 1.09 -17.20
C ILE A 4 6.47 1.94 -17.80
N LYS A 5 6.22 2.57 -18.94
CA LYS A 5 7.25 3.32 -19.67
C LYS A 5 7.07 4.83 -19.55
N THR A 6 5.87 5.29 -19.19
CA THR A 6 5.56 6.70 -19.01
C THR A 6 4.95 6.97 -17.66
N TYR A 7 5.11 8.22 -17.21
CA TYR A 7 4.52 8.72 -15.97
C TYR A 7 2.98 8.66 -15.99
N GLU A 8 2.36 8.84 -17.15
CA GLU A 8 0.90 8.72 -17.33
C GLU A 8 0.40 7.30 -17.01
N GLU A 9 1.11 6.27 -17.48
CA GLU A 9 0.78 4.87 -17.16
C GLU A 9 0.92 4.58 -15.66
N TYR A 10 1.92 5.19 -15.01
CA TYR A 10 2.08 5.12 -13.55
C TYR A 10 0.88 5.76 -12.83
N ILE A 11 0.47 6.97 -13.21
CA ILE A 11 -0.69 7.64 -12.62
C ILE A 11 -1.96 6.81 -12.80
N GLN A 12 -2.19 6.24 -13.99
CA GLN A 12 -3.35 5.40 -14.24
C GLN A 12 -3.38 4.18 -13.29
N LEU A 13 -2.23 3.55 -13.05
CA LEU A 13 -2.13 2.45 -12.09
C LEU A 13 -2.42 2.91 -10.65
N VAL A 14 -1.89 4.07 -10.24
CA VAL A 14 -2.19 4.67 -8.92
C VAL A 14 -3.69 4.88 -8.76
N GLU A 15 -4.33 5.52 -9.75
CA GLU A 15 -5.77 5.81 -9.73
C GLU A 15 -6.62 4.55 -9.71
N GLU A 16 -6.24 3.53 -10.47
CA GLU A 16 -6.92 2.23 -10.50
C GLU A 16 -6.90 1.56 -9.12
N ILE A 17 -5.74 1.51 -8.47
CA ILE A 17 -5.61 0.95 -7.12
C ILE A 17 -6.46 1.75 -6.13
N ILE A 18 -6.43 3.09 -6.19
CA ILE A 18 -7.25 3.95 -5.31
C ILE A 18 -8.75 3.71 -5.51
N GLU A 19 -9.19 3.51 -6.75
CA GLU A 19 -10.58 3.20 -7.08
C GLU A 19 -10.98 1.83 -6.50
N HIS A 20 -10.12 0.81 -6.60
CA HIS A 20 -10.35 -0.47 -5.96
C HIS A 20 -10.41 -0.37 -4.43
N ASP A 21 -9.52 0.42 -3.83
CA ASP A 21 -9.47 0.71 -2.40
C ASP A 21 -10.78 1.38 -1.94
N LYS A 22 -11.24 2.41 -2.67
CA LYS A 22 -12.55 3.03 -2.45
C LYS A 22 -13.70 2.02 -2.56
N ARG A 23 -13.70 1.15 -3.56
CA ARG A 23 -14.75 0.11 -3.71
C ARG A 23 -14.76 -0.90 -2.58
N TYR A 24 -13.58 -1.26 -2.07
CA TYR A 24 -13.43 -2.12 -0.92
C TYR A 24 -13.97 -1.45 0.34
N TYR A 25 -13.46 -0.26 0.70
CA TYR A 25 -13.77 0.38 1.99
C TYR A 25 -15.09 1.15 2.01
N VAL A 26 -15.46 1.83 0.92
CA VAL A 26 -16.64 2.70 0.86
C VAL A 26 -17.87 1.91 0.43
N PHE A 27 -17.72 1.13 -0.63
CA PHE A 27 -18.85 0.44 -1.26
C PHE A 27 -19.04 -0.99 -0.75
N ASN A 28 -18.10 -1.54 0.04
CA ASN A 28 -18.07 -2.96 0.43
C ASN A 28 -18.29 -3.92 -0.75
N ASN A 29 -17.84 -3.51 -1.95
CA ASN A 29 -18.03 -4.23 -3.20
C ASN A 29 -16.68 -4.43 -3.89
N PRO A 30 -15.81 -5.30 -3.34
CA PRO A 30 -14.51 -5.57 -3.93
C PRO A 30 -14.68 -6.14 -5.35
N VAL A 31 -14.11 -5.42 -6.32
CA VAL A 31 -14.16 -5.83 -7.74
C VAL A 31 -13.01 -6.76 -8.10
N ILE A 32 -11.94 -6.72 -7.31
CA ILE A 32 -10.74 -7.54 -7.47
C ILE A 32 -10.48 -8.34 -6.20
N SER A 33 -9.86 -9.51 -6.38
CA SER A 33 -9.41 -10.36 -5.26
C SER A 33 -8.14 -9.78 -4.64
N ASP A 34 -7.86 -10.12 -3.38
CA ASP A 34 -6.62 -9.76 -2.69
C ASP A 34 -5.37 -10.10 -3.52
N TYR A 35 -5.38 -11.22 -4.25
CA TYR A 35 -4.27 -11.60 -5.12
C TYR A 35 -4.04 -10.61 -6.27
N GLU A 36 -5.11 -10.19 -6.94
CA GLU A 36 -5.04 -9.23 -8.05
C GLU A 36 -4.56 -7.87 -7.54
N TYR A 37 -5.07 -7.44 -6.38
CA TYR A 37 -4.62 -6.22 -5.71
C TYR A 37 -3.12 -6.29 -5.37
N ASP A 38 -2.65 -7.40 -4.80
CA ASP A 38 -1.24 -7.60 -4.48
C ASP A 38 -0.34 -7.56 -5.72
N GLN A 39 -0.81 -8.10 -6.87
CA GLN A 39 -0.09 -7.99 -8.14
C GLN A 39 0.00 -6.54 -8.64
N LEU A 40 -1.10 -5.79 -8.61
CA LEU A 40 -1.12 -4.37 -9.00
C LEU A 40 -0.20 -3.54 -8.10
N TYR A 41 -0.27 -3.79 -6.79
CA TYR A 41 0.54 -3.10 -5.79
C TYR A 41 2.04 -3.42 -5.95
N LYS A 42 2.40 -4.68 -6.18
CA LYS A 42 3.81 -5.07 -6.47
C LYS A 42 4.33 -4.39 -7.74
N LYS A 43 3.49 -4.27 -8.77
CA LYS A 43 3.87 -3.59 -10.01
C LYS A 43 4.13 -2.10 -9.77
N LEU A 44 3.27 -1.46 -8.98
CA LEU A 44 3.42 -0.06 -8.59
C LEU A 44 4.71 0.12 -7.78
N GLU A 45 4.94 -0.69 -6.75
CA GLU A 45 6.15 -0.64 -5.92
C GLU A 45 7.43 -0.84 -6.74
N LYS A 46 7.43 -1.77 -7.70
CA LYS A 46 8.57 -1.99 -8.61
C LYS A 46 8.85 -0.74 -9.43
N THR A 47 7.81 -0.11 -9.97
CA THR A 47 7.92 1.10 -10.80
C THR A 47 8.45 2.28 -9.98
N GLU A 48 7.97 2.47 -8.75
CA GLU A 48 8.47 3.52 -7.85
C GLU A 48 9.93 3.27 -7.42
N LYS A 49 10.35 2.01 -7.26
CA LYS A 49 11.76 1.65 -7.01
C LYS A 49 12.66 1.97 -8.20
N GLU A 50 12.16 1.77 -9.42
CA GLU A 50 12.87 2.09 -10.67
C GLU A 50 12.88 3.61 -10.95
N HIS A 51 11.81 4.32 -10.57
CA HIS A 51 11.59 5.75 -10.80
C HIS A 51 11.15 6.48 -9.52
N PRO A 52 12.05 6.70 -8.54
CA PRO A 52 11.69 7.37 -7.29
C PRO A 52 11.20 8.81 -7.49
N ASP A 53 11.63 9.46 -8.58
CA ASP A 53 11.22 10.82 -8.96
C ASP A 53 9.73 10.92 -9.37
N TRP A 54 9.09 9.79 -9.71
CA TRP A 54 7.69 9.74 -10.10
C TRP A 54 6.73 9.50 -8.93
N THR A 55 7.27 9.25 -7.73
CA THR A 55 6.44 8.94 -6.56
C THR A 55 5.56 10.13 -6.19
N VAL A 56 4.24 9.92 -6.11
CA VAL A 56 3.27 10.95 -5.75
C VAL A 56 2.80 10.80 -4.29
N ASP A 57 2.52 11.92 -3.61
CA ASP A 57 2.07 11.93 -2.20
C ASP A 57 0.76 11.16 -1.96
N TYR A 58 -0.10 11.08 -2.97
CA TYR A 58 -1.38 10.37 -2.90
C TYR A 58 -1.26 8.89 -3.30
N SER A 59 -0.06 8.40 -3.60
CA SER A 59 0.18 7.01 -3.98
C SER A 59 -0.18 6.06 -2.81
N PRO A 60 -0.86 4.93 -3.07
CA PRO A 60 -1.22 3.97 -2.04
C PRO A 60 0.01 3.39 -1.30
N THR A 61 1.18 3.29 -1.95
CA THR A 61 2.44 2.88 -1.29
C THR A 61 2.91 3.86 -0.22
N GLN A 62 2.71 5.15 -0.43
CA GLN A 62 3.02 6.19 0.55
C GLN A 62 2.02 6.15 1.73
N ARG A 63 0.75 5.86 1.45
CA ARG A 63 -0.30 5.72 2.47
C ARG A 63 -0.11 4.51 3.39
N VAL A 64 0.26 3.36 2.83
CA VAL A 64 0.53 2.14 3.61
C VAL A 64 1.83 2.29 4.41
N GLY A 65 2.69 3.23 4.00
CA GLY A 65 3.86 3.69 4.72
C GLY A 65 3.58 4.72 5.82
N HIS A 66 2.72 4.42 6.80
CA HIS A 66 3.14 4.79 8.14
C HIS A 66 4.36 3.91 8.43
N LYS A 67 5.53 4.43 8.05
CA LYS A 67 6.86 3.99 8.43
C LYS A 67 6.72 3.14 9.69
N VAL A 68 6.82 1.81 9.53
CA VAL A 68 7.22 0.99 10.67
C VAL A 68 8.60 1.53 10.95
N GLU A 69 8.68 2.55 11.80
CA GLU A 69 9.91 2.88 12.47
C GLU A 69 10.30 1.56 13.12
N SER A 70 11.26 0.89 12.50
CA SER A 70 11.97 -0.27 13.01
C SER A 70 12.66 0.16 14.31
N GLY A 71 11.80 0.30 15.31
CA GLY A 71 11.93 1.06 16.53
C GLY A 71 10.71 0.81 17.40
N LEU A 72 10.04 -0.34 17.23
CA LEU A 72 9.34 -1.00 18.32
C LEU A 72 10.40 -1.35 19.37
N ALA A 73 10.75 -0.35 20.19
CA ALA A 73 11.26 -0.61 21.52
C ALA A 73 10.17 -1.44 22.19
N VAL A 74 10.42 -2.74 22.29
CA VAL A 74 9.60 -3.70 23.02
C VAL A 74 9.52 -3.18 24.46
N LYS A 75 8.50 -2.37 24.76
CA LYS A 75 8.12 -2.13 26.14
C LYS A 75 7.38 -3.38 26.59
N SER A 76 8.16 -4.33 27.12
CA SER A 76 7.63 -5.40 27.95
C SER A 76 6.78 -4.76 29.05
N HIS A 77 5.46 -4.80 28.92
CA HIS A 77 4.58 -4.59 30.06
C HIS A 77 4.68 -5.87 30.90
N GLU A 78 5.70 -5.93 31.75
CA GLU A 78 5.77 -6.88 32.84
C GLU A 78 4.76 -6.44 33.91
N VAL A 79 3.47 -6.61 33.61
CA VAL A 79 2.44 -6.50 34.62
C VAL A 79 1.81 -7.87 34.73
N ARG A 80 2.34 -8.64 35.68
CA ARG A 80 1.74 -9.89 36.14
C ARG A 80 0.31 -9.56 36.56
N MET A 81 -0.67 -10.11 35.86
CA MET A 81 -2.05 -10.08 36.35
C MET A 81 -2.11 -10.92 37.61
N LEU A 82 -2.13 -10.26 38.77
CA LEU A 82 -2.63 -10.85 40.01
C LEU A 82 -4.14 -10.99 39.84
N SER A 83 -4.59 -12.22 39.67
CA SER A 83 -5.99 -12.61 39.86
C SER A 83 -6.39 -12.31 41.30
N LEU A 84 -7.58 -11.75 41.48
CA LEU A 84 -8.38 -11.91 42.71
C LEU A 84 -9.51 -12.91 42.42
#